data_AF-A0A944SH97-F1
#
_entry.id   AF-A0A944SH97-F1
#
_cell.length_a   1.000
_cell.length_b   1.000
_cell.length_c   1.000
_cell.angle_alpha   90.00
_cell.angle_beta   90.00
_cell.angle_gamma   90.00
#
_symmetry.space_group_name_H-M   'P 1'
#
loop_
_entity.id
_entity.type
_entity.pdbx_description
1 polymer ?
#
loop_
_entity_poly.entity_id
_entity_poly.type
_entity_poly.pdbx_seq_one_letter_code
_entity_poly.pdbx_strand_id
1 'polypeptide(L)'
;MSEPEKSVLIEIHQAVSALLEDGSESAIDVSSMPLSAADFASLEEALGCGEVEATIDAGGKSRVRETGVSGVWIVEHFSEGGGVLAKTIEICETPSILRAHREDIEAGRDELGRRLA
;
A
#
# COMPACT_ATOMS: atom_id res chain seq x y z
N MET A 1 -0.99 22.44 7.07
CA MET A 1 -1.75 21.62 6.11
C MET A 1 -1.98 22.41 4.82
N SER A 2 -1.36 21.99 3.72
CA SER A 2 -1.50 22.63 2.39
C SER A 2 -2.81 22.23 1.69
N GLU A 3 -3.18 22.93 0.60
CA GLU A 3 -4.39 22.58 -0.16
C GLU A 3 -4.33 21.19 -0.82
N PRO A 4 -3.21 20.77 -1.45
CA PRO A 4 -3.06 19.41 -1.96
C PRO A 4 -3.20 18.34 -0.86
N GLU A 5 -2.60 18.57 0.32
CA GLU A 5 -2.65 17.67 1.46
C GLU A 5 -4.10 17.48 1.97
N LYS A 6 -4.87 18.57 2.10
CA LYS A 6 -6.30 18.49 2.46
C LYS A 6 -7.10 17.69 1.43
N SER A 7 -6.84 17.90 0.15
CA SER A 7 -7.54 17.21 -0.93
C SER A 7 -7.36 15.70 -0.82
N VAL A 8 -6.12 15.24 -0.57
CA VAL A 8 -5.83 13.82 -0.41
C VAL A 8 -6.52 13.24 0.82
N LEU A 9 -6.52 13.96 1.95
CA LEU A 9 -7.20 13.48 3.17
C LEU A 9 -8.73 13.37 2.99
N ILE A 10 -9.34 14.29 2.23
CA ILE A 10 -10.77 14.22 1.89
C ILE A 10 -11.05 13.00 1.00
N GLU A 11 -10.20 12.75 0.01
CA GLU A 11 -10.33 11.62 -0.90
C GLU A 11 -10.17 10.28 -0.14
N ILE A 12 -9.19 10.18 0.76
CA ILE A 12 -9.02 9.01 1.63
C ILE A 12 -10.27 8.79 2.49
N HIS A 13 -10.80 9.83 3.12
CA HIS A 13 -12.01 9.71 3.94
C HIS A 13 -13.22 9.18 3.12
N GLN A 14 -13.40 9.69 1.91
CA GLN A 14 -14.45 9.22 0.99
C GLN A 14 -14.23 7.77 0.57
N ALA A 15 -13.00 7.40 0.21
CA ALA A 15 -12.63 6.05 -0.16
C ALA A 15 -12.85 5.05 0.99
N VAL A 16 -12.51 5.42 2.23
CA VAL A 16 -12.76 4.59 3.42
C VAL A 16 -14.26 4.41 3.65
N SER A 17 -15.06 5.46 3.43
CA SER A 17 -16.52 5.36 3.53
C SER A 17 -17.07 4.36 2.50
N ALA A 18 -16.61 4.43 1.25
CA ALA A 18 -16.99 3.47 0.22
C ALA A 18 -16.56 2.03 0.55
N LEU A 19 -15.33 1.84 1.04
CA LEU A 19 -14.85 0.53 1.48
C LEU A 19 -15.77 -0.09 2.55
N LEU A 20 -16.25 0.72 3.51
CA LEU A 20 -17.18 0.26 4.55
C LEU A 20 -18.60 -0.01 4.04
N GLU A 21 -19.07 0.76 3.07
CA GLU A 21 -20.45 0.67 2.56
C GLU A 21 -20.64 -0.51 1.59
N ASP A 22 -19.69 -0.73 0.67
CA ASP A 22 -19.84 -1.72 -0.39
C ASP A 22 -18.59 -2.57 -0.69
N GLY A 23 -17.50 -2.38 0.05
CA GLY A 23 -16.26 -3.11 -0.15
C GLY A 23 -15.40 -2.60 -1.31
N SER A 24 -15.69 -1.41 -1.85
CA SER A 24 -14.89 -0.82 -2.92
C SER A 24 -13.49 -0.45 -2.44
N GLU A 25 -12.50 -1.23 -2.90
CA GLU A 25 -11.09 -0.90 -2.75
C GLU A 25 -10.69 0.18 -3.76
N SER A 26 -9.77 1.07 -3.38
CA SER A 26 -9.25 2.11 -4.28
C SER A 26 -7.80 2.47 -3.99
N ALA A 27 -7.16 3.23 -4.88
CA ALA A 27 -5.79 3.68 -4.72
C ALA A 27 -5.61 5.10 -5.27
N ILE A 28 -4.80 5.89 -4.57
CA ILE A 28 -4.44 7.26 -4.93
C ILE A 28 -2.95 7.27 -5.32
N ASP A 29 -2.65 7.56 -6.59
CA ASP A 29 -1.27 7.72 -7.06
C ASP A 29 -0.71 9.09 -6.70
N VAL A 30 -0.18 9.19 -5.48
CA VAL A 30 0.46 10.40 -4.95
C VAL A 30 1.75 10.78 -5.69
N SER A 31 2.35 9.88 -6.47
CA SER A 31 3.56 10.18 -7.25
C SER A 31 3.25 11.04 -8.47
N SER A 32 2.02 10.95 -8.97
CA SER A 32 1.52 11.73 -10.10
C SER A 32 0.98 13.11 -9.69
N MET A 33 0.83 13.36 -8.39
CA MET A 33 0.26 14.60 -7.86
C MET A 33 1.32 15.70 -7.71
N PRO A 34 0.92 16.99 -7.78
CA PRO A 34 1.82 18.12 -7.53
C PRO A 34 2.07 18.33 -6.03
N LEU A 35 2.54 17.29 -5.32
CA LEU A 35 2.90 17.33 -3.91
C LEU A 35 4.40 17.57 -3.77
N SER A 36 4.80 18.54 -2.95
CA SER A 36 6.21 18.64 -2.55
C SER A 36 6.56 17.51 -1.59
N ALA A 37 7.86 17.22 -1.44
CA ALA A 37 8.32 16.25 -0.45
C ALA A 37 7.91 16.62 0.99
N ALA A 38 7.80 17.93 1.29
CA ALA A 38 7.34 18.40 2.60
C ALA A 38 5.83 18.22 2.79
N ASP A 39 5.03 18.43 1.74
CA ASP A 39 3.59 18.16 1.78
C ASP A 39 3.33 16.68 2.02
N PHE A 40 4.09 15.81 1.34
CA PHE A 40 3.95 14.37 1.52
C PHE A 40 4.38 13.91 2.90
N ALA A 41 5.50 14.44 3.44
CA ALA A 41 5.91 14.12 4.80
C ALA A 41 4.87 14.57 5.85
N SER A 42 4.25 15.74 5.65
CA SER A 42 3.14 16.23 6.49
C SER A 42 1.91 15.31 6.38
N LEU A 43 1.59 14.84 5.16
CA LEU A 43 0.52 13.87 4.94
C LEU A 43 0.79 12.54 5.65
N GLU A 44 2.02 12.01 5.57
CA GLU A 44 2.41 10.79 6.28
C GLU A 44 2.32 10.95 7.80
N GLU A 45 2.71 12.12 8.33
CA GLU A 45 2.58 12.45 9.74
C GLU A 45 1.11 12.52 10.17
N ALA A 46 0.25 13.14 9.35
CA ALA A 46 -1.18 13.25 9.60
C ALA A 46 -1.89 11.88 9.57
N LEU A 47 -1.50 10.99 8.67
CA LEU A 47 -2.02 9.62 8.59
C LEU A 47 -1.46 8.72 9.69
N GLY A 48 -0.27 9.03 10.21
CA GLY A 48 0.38 8.28 11.27
C GLY A 48 0.96 6.93 10.85
N CYS A 49 1.32 6.13 11.84
CA CYS A 49 1.88 4.79 11.66
C CYS A 49 0.95 3.74 12.25
N GLY A 50 0.62 2.73 11.45
CA GLY A 50 -0.15 1.57 11.87
C GLY A 50 0.74 0.46 12.42
N GLU A 51 0.17 -0.74 12.46
CA GLU A 51 0.77 -1.90 13.12
C GLU A 51 1.58 -2.77 12.14
N VAL A 52 1.27 -2.69 10.85
CA VAL A 52 1.78 -3.61 9.83
C VAL A 52 2.77 -2.90 8.91
N GLU A 53 3.96 -3.50 8.75
CA GLU A 53 4.91 -3.17 7.68
C GLU A 53 5.41 -4.46 7.03
N ALA A 54 5.51 -4.45 5.70
CA ALA A 54 6.03 -5.55 4.92
C ALA A 54 7.02 -5.05 3.86
N THR A 55 8.02 -5.87 3.57
CA THR A 55 8.95 -5.67 2.46
C THR A 55 8.85 -6.87 1.53
N ILE A 56 8.68 -6.61 0.25
CA ILE A 56 8.63 -7.62 -0.81
C ILE A 56 9.88 -7.46 -1.67
N ASP A 57 10.58 -8.56 -1.92
CA ASP A 57 11.72 -8.62 -2.82
C ASP A 57 11.40 -9.63 -3.94
N ALA A 58 10.80 -9.12 -5.02
CA ALA A 58 10.33 -9.92 -6.15
C ALA A 58 10.39 -9.09 -7.43
N GLY A 59 11.49 -9.19 -8.19
CA GLY A 59 11.70 -8.40 -9.41
C GLY A 59 11.86 -6.91 -9.15
N GLY A 60 12.24 -6.54 -7.93
CA GLY A 60 12.28 -5.17 -7.41
C GLY A 60 11.80 -5.13 -5.96
N LYS A 61 12.29 -4.15 -5.19
CA LYS A 61 11.88 -4.00 -3.80
C LYS A 61 10.57 -3.23 -3.73
N SER A 62 9.62 -3.70 -2.93
CA SER A 62 8.44 -2.94 -2.56
C SER A 62 8.32 -2.85 -1.04
N ARG A 63 7.79 -1.74 -0.53
CA ARG A 63 7.46 -1.55 0.89
C ARG A 63 5.98 -1.25 1.00
N VAL A 64 5.33 -1.92 1.93
CA VAL A 64 3.91 -1.74 2.25
C VAL A 64 3.82 -1.41 3.72
N ARG A 65 3.12 -0.34 4.08
CA ARG A 65 2.97 0.10 5.47
C ARG A 65 1.54 0.53 5.73
N GLU A 66 0.93 -0.01 6.78
CA GLU A 66 -0.35 0.50 7.27
C GLU A 66 -0.13 1.85 7.97
N THR A 67 -1.06 2.78 7.76
CA THR A 67 -1.06 4.05 8.47
C THR A 67 -1.78 3.94 9.82
N GLY A 68 -1.79 5.00 10.62
CA GLY A 68 -2.59 5.05 11.85
C GLY A 68 -4.11 4.99 11.59
N VAL A 69 -4.54 5.09 10.33
CA VAL A 69 -5.92 4.87 9.89
C VAL A 69 -6.01 3.46 9.31
N SER A 70 -6.71 2.55 10.01
CA SER A 70 -6.88 1.17 9.57
C SER A 70 -7.53 1.08 8.19
N GLY A 71 -7.01 0.17 7.36
CA GLY A 71 -7.45 0.02 5.97
C GLY A 71 -6.87 1.05 5.00
N VAL A 72 -6.00 1.96 5.47
CA VAL A 72 -5.24 2.90 4.63
C VAL A 72 -3.76 2.53 4.68
N TRP A 73 -3.20 2.27 3.51
CA TRP A 73 -1.87 1.71 3.31
C TRP A 73 -1.05 2.60 2.41
N ILE A 74 0.25 2.73 2.68
CA ILE A 74 1.21 3.34 1.78
C ILE A 74 2.01 2.22 1.12
N VAL A 75 1.97 2.17 -0.21
CA VAL A 75 2.71 1.20 -1.01
C VAL A 75 3.75 1.94 -1.85
N GLU A 76 5.01 1.54 -1.71
CA GLU A 76 6.14 2.09 -2.43
C GLU A 76 6.83 1.00 -3.24
N HIS A 77 7.04 1.26 -4.53
CA HIS A 77 7.82 0.42 -5.41
C HIS A 77 9.16 1.10 -5.70
N PHE A 78 10.25 0.33 -5.60
CA PHE A 78 11.61 0.81 -5.81
C PHE A 78 12.21 0.18 -7.06
N SER A 79 13.04 0.95 -7.75
CA SER A 79 13.94 0.42 -8.79
C SER A 79 15.06 -0.41 -8.17
N GLU A 80 15.75 -1.20 -8.99
CA GLU A 80 16.96 -1.93 -8.57
C GLU A 80 18.04 -1.01 -7.98
N GLY A 81 18.08 0.26 -8.40
CA GLY A 81 18.98 1.29 -7.89
C GLY A 81 18.51 1.95 -6.57
N GLY A 82 17.39 1.53 -6.01
CA GLY A 82 16.85 2.05 -4.74
C GLY A 82 16.06 3.36 -4.83
N GLY A 83 15.82 3.88 -6.04
CA GLY A 83 14.94 5.04 -6.24
C GLY A 83 13.47 4.64 -6.23
N VAL A 84 12.60 5.45 -5.60
CA VAL A 84 11.13 5.27 -5.61
C VAL A 84 10.63 5.46 -7.04
N LEU A 85 10.05 4.40 -7.61
CA LEU A 85 9.43 4.40 -8.94
C LEU A 85 7.97 4.83 -8.88
N ALA A 86 7.26 4.33 -7.88
CA ALA A 86 5.87 4.63 -7.65
C ALA A 86 5.58 4.58 -6.15
N LYS A 87 4.63 5.41 -5.74
CA LYS A 87 4.10 5.49 -4.40
C LYS A 87 2.60 5.75 -4.51
N THR A 88 1.83 4.89 -3.86
CA THR A 88 0.36 4.95 -3.83
C THR A 88 -0.13 4.89 -2.39
N ILE A 89 -1.29 5.49 -2.15
CA ILE A 89 -2.08 5.26 -0.94
C ILE A 89 -3.20 4.30 -1.34
N GLU A 90 -3.19 3.08 -0.82
CA GLU A 90 -4.22 2.07 -1.08
C GLU A 90 -5.23 2.05 0.07
N ILE A 91 -6.52 2.03 -0.27
CA ILE A 91 -7.64 1.93 0.67
C ILE A 91 -8.28 0.57 0.46
N CYS A 92 -7.96 -0.38 1.33
CA CYS A 92 -8.39 -1.77 1.26
C CYS A 92 -8.17 -2.51 2.58
N GLU A 93 -8.81 -3.67 2.75
CA GLU A 93 -8.57 -4.54 3.92
C GLU A 93 -7.17 -5.14 3.93
N THR A 94 -6.62 -5.45 2.76
CA THR A 94 -5.27 -6.00 2.61
C THR A 94 -4.76 -5.68 1.21
N PRO A 95 -3.63 -4.95 1.08
CA PRO A 95 -3.00 -4.64 -0.20
C PRO A 95 -2.80 -5.88 -1.05
N SER A 96 -3.17 -5.78 -2.33
CA SER A 96 -3.18 -6.93 -3.24
C SER A 96 -1.79 -7.59 -3.36
N ILE A 97 -0.71 -6.80 -3.30
CA ILE A 97 0.69 -7.27 -3.34
C ILE A 97 1.07 -8.17 -2.15
N LEU A 98 0.32 -8.10 -1.03
CA LEU A 98 0.54 -8.97 0.13
C LEU A 98 -0.20 -10.31 0.02
N ARG A 99 -1.15 -10.45 -0.92
CA ARG A 99 -1.94 -11.67 -1.09
C ARG A 99 -1.16 -12.66 -1.94
N ALA A 100 -0.89 -13.84 -1.40
CA ALA A 100 -0.30 -14.92 -2.18
C ALA A 100 -1.24 -15.36 -3.30
N HIS A 101 -0.70 -15.49 -4.52
CA HIS A 101 -1.47 -15.99 -5.65
C HIS A 101 -1.79 -17.47 -5.47
N ARG A 102 -2.93 -17.90 -5.98
CA ARG A 102 -3.39 -19.30 -5.87
C ARG A 102 -2.35 -20.29 -6.42
N GLU A 103 -1.74 -19.94 -7.56
CA GLU A 103 -0.74 -20.77 -8.23
C GLU A 103 0.51 -20.98 -7.35
N ASP A 104 0.97 -19.93 -6.67
CA ASP A 104 2.11 -20.02 -5.73
C ASP A 104 1.78 -20.90 -4.52
N ILE A 105 0.54 -20.81 -4.01
CA ILE A 105 0.07 -21.65 -2.90
C ILE A 105 0.02 -23.13 -3.32
N GLU A 106 -0.49 -23.42 -4.52
CA GLU A 106 -0.54 -24.77 -5.07
C GLU A 106 0.86 -25.35 -5.28
N ALA A 107 1.78 -24.56 -5.86
CA ALA A 107 3.18 -24.94 -6.00
C ALA A 107 3.85 -25.20 -4.65
N GLY A 108 3.57 -24.36 -3.65
CA GLY A 108 4.06 -24.53 -2.27
C GLY A 108 3.58 -25.82 -1.62
N ARG A 109 2.29 -26.17 -1.79
CA ARG A 109 1.72 -27.44 -1.32
C ARG A 109 2.45 -28.65 -1.93
N ASP A 110 2.67 -28.62 -3.24
CA ASP A 110 3.27 -29.75 -3.96
C ASP A 110 4.76 -29.91 -3.62
N GLU A 111 5.49 -28.81 -3.45
CA GLU A 111 6.86 -28.81 -2.93
C GLU A 111 6.93 -29.37 -1.51
N LEU A 112 6.03 -28.96 -0.61
CA LEU A 112 5.98 -29.51 0.74
C LEU A 112 5.68 -31.01 0.73
N GLY A 113 4.74 -31.46 -0.12
CA GLY A 113 4.43 -32.88 -0.30
C GLY A 113 5.65 -33.71 -0.71
N ARG A 114 6.48 -33.19 -1.61
CA ARG A 114 7.73 -33.86 -2.03
C ARG A 114 8.75 -34.00 -0.90
N ARG A 115 8.78 -33.09 0.08
CA ARG A 115 9.69 -33.16 1.24
C ARG A 115 9.27 -34.19 2.28
N LEU A 116 8.01 -34.61 2.27
CA LEU A 116 7.44 -35.56 3.21
C LEU A 116 7.52 -37.02 2.73
N ALA A 117 7.91 -37.25 1.47
CA ALA A 117 8.05 -38.57 0.85
C ALA A 117 9.48 -39.11 0.97
#